data_AF-T1F7E4-F1
#
_entry.id   AF-T1F7E4-F1
#
_cell.length_a   1.000
_cell.length_b   1.000
_cell.length_c   1.000
_cell.angle_alpha   90.00
_cell.angle_beta   90.00
_cell.angle_gamma   90.00
#
_symmetry.space_group_name_H-M   'P 1'
#
loop_
_entity.id
_entity.type
_entity.pdbx_description
1 polymer ?
#
loop_
_entity_poly.entity_id
_entity_poly.type
_entity_poly.pdbx_seq_one_letter_code
_entity_poly.pdbx_strand_id
1 'polypeptide(L)'
;MLIVLARLEEANIAVQDSRSKVEKQIQQLADYEAEVNLLKRRIALLEGDREINKKTLTRLQDALNRARIDLDNESLLHQDAENRRQMLEEELEFLKQVHEQELRELAALAYRDTTTENRELWKSEMSSSLRQMQQLYDDKVDDMRKELESFYTMKVQEFRTGATRQNLDTVHTKEEMVRLRSQYSDIQGKLFELQSRNDNLQREIDDLKQEKQTRERELETENEKLISEVAALKAEMESITRELQDLLDAKLGLELEIAAYRKLLEGEEDKIGLRQVVDSMFTTMTTGFSGPGGPGAQPTATSTSSSSAVYESKYSSSRGGGAVKSSTSNNYASYGSVGGGGGGAGYSSATSFGGGYGDTALNVNQVVKGDMLARTTYQRSAKGPIAIAESSPDGTYICLENTGRREENLGNWTIRRIVNGNSMPVANLPSDFRIASGAKVKVYARGTRPRDSSMYDVELYNYSTFGQGEDIKTYLCNTSGEERATQIQKTVYS
;
A
#
# COMPACT_ATOMS: atom_id res chain seq x y z
N MET A 1 115.39 -43.31 -152.95
CA MET A 1 115.71 -42.76 -151.62
C MET A 1 115.13 -41.35 -151.41
N LEU A 2 115.34 -40.41 -152.34
CA LEU A 2 114.88 -39.02 -152.22
C LEU A 2 113.34 -38.84 -152.12
N ILE A 3 112.51 -39.61 -152.84
CA ILE A 3 111.04 -39.50 -152.78
C ILE A 3 110.47 -39.99 -151.43
N VAL A 4 111.08 -41.04 -150.86
CA VAL A 4 110.66 -41.58 -149.56
C VAL A 4 111.04 -40.63 -148.44
N LEU A 5 112.22 -39.99 -148.53
CA LEU A 5 112.62 -38.91 -147.61
C LEU A 5 111.71 -37.70 -147.75
N ALA A 6 111.38 -37.24 -148.97
CA ALA A 6 110.48 -36.10 -149.17
C ALA A 6 109.06 -36.36 -148.65
N ARG A 7 108.51 -37.57 -148.85
CA ARG A 7 107.17 -37.94 -148.35
C ARG A 7 107.15 -38.17 -146.83
N LEU A 8 108.28 -38.63 -146.27
CA LEU A 8 108.47 -38.76 -144.83
C LEU A 8 108.67 -37.38 -144.18
N GLU A 9 109.32 -36.44 -144.86
CA GLU A 9 109.49 -35.05 -144.45
C GLU A 9 108.16 -34.28 -144.56
N GLU A 10 107.37 -34.49 -145.60
CA GLU A 10 106.02 -33.91 -145.76
C GLU A 10 105.02 -34.46 -144.73
N ALA A 11 105.06 -35.77 -144.45
CA ALA A 11 104.28 -36.38 -143.37
C ALA A 11 104.75 -35.89 -141.98
N ASN A 12 106.06 -35.70 -141.78
CA ASN A 12 106.61 -35.17 -140.53
C ASN A 12 106.23 -33.69 -140.34
N ILE A 13 106.19 -32.90 -141.42
CA ILE A 13 105.69 -31.51 -141.41
C ILE A 13 104.19 -31.49 -141.08
N ALA A 14 103.37 -32.36 -141.67
CA ALA A 14 101.93 -32.42 -141.38
C ALA A 14 101.62 -32.91 -139.94
N VAL A 15 102.42 -33.86 -139.42
CA VAL A 15 102.36 -34.29 -138.03
C VAL A 15 102.82 -33.16 -137.09
N GLN A 16 103.86 -32.41 -137.47
CA GLN A 16 104.33 -31.25 -136.71
C GLN A 16 103.32 -30.10 -136.71
N ASP A 17 102.64 -29.85 -137.84
CA ASP A 17 101.61 -28.81 -137.96
C ASP A 17 100.34 -29.18 -137.17
N SER A 18 99.88 -30.44 -137.29
CA SER A 18 98.76 -30.95 -136.47
C SER A 18 99.09 -30.99 -134.98
N ARG A 19 100.31 -31.38 -134.60
CA ARG A 19 100.80 -31.28 -133.21
C ARG A 19 100.85 -29.85 -132.72
N SER A 20 101.32 -28.90 -133.55
CA SER A 20 101.31 -27.48 -133.20
C SER A 20 99.89 -26.92 -133.03
N LYS A 21 98.93 -27.39 -133.83
CA LYS A 21 97.53 -27.03 -133.74
C LYS A 21 96.88 -27.61 -132.48
N VAL A 22 97.20 -28.85 -132.14
CA VAL A 22 96.75 -29.49 -130.89
C VAL A 22 97.38 -28.79 -129.68
N GLU A 23 98.66 -28.44 -129.71
CA GLU A 23 99.33 -27.68 -128.64
C GLU A 23 98.71 -26.29 -128.46
N LYS A 24 98.39 -25.58 -129.56
CA LYS A 24 97.63 -24.30 -129.50
C LYS A 24 96.24 -24.49 -128.92
N GLN A 25 95.53 -25.55 -129.28
CA GLN A 25 94.20 -25.85 -128.74
C GLN A 25 94.27 -26.24 -127.25
N ILE A 26 95.29 -26.98 -126.81
CA ILE A 26 95.53 -27.30 -125.40
C ILE A 26 95.84 -26.02 -124.62
N GLN A 27 96.67 -25.13 -125.17
CA GLN A 27 96.95 -23.84 -124.52
C GLN A 27 95.68 -22.99 -124.40
N GLN A 28 94.88 -22.89 -125.46
CA GLN A 28 93.59 -22.19 -125.42
C GLN A 28 92.63 -22.81 -124.39
N LEU A 29 92.56 -24.14 -124.30
CA LEU A 29 91.75 -24.82 -123.29
C LEU A 29 92.25 -24.52 -121.87
N ALA A 30 93.57 -24.50 -121.64
CA ALA A 30 94.15 -24.15 -120.35
C ALA A 30 93.85 -22.69 -119.96
N ASP A 31 93.91 -21.76 -120.92
CA ASP A 31 93.59 -20.35 -120.70
C ASP A 31 92.09 -20.18 -120.38
N TYR A 32 91.20 -20.87 -121.10
CA TYR A 32 89.77 -20.89 -120.81
C TYR A 32 89.46 -21.54 -119.45
N GLU A 33 90.17 -22.62 -119.09
CA GLU A 33 90.03 -23.24 -117.76
C GLU A 33 90.46 -22.29 -116.65
N ALA A 34 91.56 -21.53 -116.84
CA ALA A 34 92.01 -20.53 -115.90
C ALA A 34 90.99 -19.37 -115.76
N GLU A 35 90.43 -18.90 -116.87
CA GLU A 35 89.37 -17.87 -116.88
C GLU A 35 88.11 -18.36 -116.18
N VAL A 36 87.64 -19.58 -116.48
CA VAL A 36 86.48 -20.19 -115.81
C VAL A 36 86.73 -20.32 -114.31
N ASN A 37 87.94 -20.70 -113.88
CA ASN A 37 88.29 -20.79 -112.46
C ASN A 37 88.32 -19.41 -111.78
N LEU A 38 88.78 -18.36 -112.46
CA LEU A 38 88.74 -16.99 -111.96
C LEU A 38 87.30 -16.49 -111.83
N LEU A 39 86.48 -16.69 -112.87
CA LEU A 39 85.07 -16.32 -112.85
C LEU A 39 84.30 -17.06 -111.76
N LYS A 40 84.57 -18.35 -111.55
CA LYS A 40 83.99 -19.12 -110.44
C LYS A 40 84.35 -18.53 -109.07
N ARG A 41 85.62 -18.15 -108.86
CA ARG A 41 86.03 -17.47 -107.61
C ARG A 41 85.35 -16.12 -107.45
N ARG A 42 85.22 -15.34 -108.54
CA ARG A 42 84.53 -14.05 -108.51
C ARG A 42 83.04 -14.20 -108.18
N ILE A 43 82.38 -15.18 -108.78
CA ILE A 43 80.98 -15.52 -108.48
C ILE A 43 80.84 -15.92 -107.01
N ALA A 44 81.72 -16.78 -106.49
CA ALA A 44 81.68 -17.19 -105.07
C ALA A 44 81.86 -16.00 -104.11
N LEU A 45 82.75 -15.06 -104.42
CA LEU A 45 82.91 -13.82 -103.63
C LEU A 45 81.64 -12.94 -103.71
N LEU A 46 81.09 -12.75 -104.90
CA LEU A 46 79.86 -11.96 -105.09
C LEU A 46 78.65 -12.61 -104.40
N GLU A 47 78.55 -13.94 -104.39
CA GLU A 47 77.52 -14.67 -103.66
C GLU A 47 77.69 -14.52 -102.15
N GLY A 48 78.92 -14.57 -101.65
CA GLY A 48 79.26 -14.28 -100.25
C GLY A 48 78.86 -12.87 -99.83
N ASP A 49 79.25 -11.85 -100.62
CA ASP A 49 78.88 -10.46 -100.39
C ASP A 49 77.35 -10.26 -100.46
N ARG A 50 76.68 -10.92 -101.41
CA ARG A 50 75.21 -10.90 -101.52
C ARG A 50 74.55 -11.46 -100.28
N GLU A 51 75.07 -12.55 -99.72
CA GLU A 51 74.52 -13.17 -98.51
C GLU A 51 74.76 -12.31 -97.26
N ILE A 52 75.91 -11.65 -97.14
CA ILE A 52 76.18 -10.68 -96.08
C ILE A 52 75.24 -9.47 -96.21
N ASN A 53 75.09 -8.94 -97.43
CA ASN A 53 74.17 -7.83 -97.71
C ASN A 53 72.72 -8.21 -97.43
N LYS A 54 72.31 -9.45 -97.72
CA LYS A 54 70.98 -9.96 -97.37
C LYS A 54 70.78 -10.03 -95.86
N LYS A 55 71.76 -10.56 -95.11
CA LYS A 55 71.72 -10.63 -93.64
C LYS A 55 71.71 -9.26 -92.98
N THR A 56 72.45 -8.30 -93.53
CA THR A 56 72.43 -6.91 -93.03
C THR A 56 71.11 -6.23 -93.35
N LEU A 57 70.55 -6.45 -94.55
CA LEU A 57 69.22 -5.95 -94.92
C LEU A 57 68.13 -6.49 -93.98
N THR A 58 68.10 -7.79 -93.68
CA THR A 58 67.11 -8.36 -92.76
C THR A 58 67.28 -7.83 -91.34
N ARG A 59 68.52 -7.67 -90.85
CA ARG A 59 68.79 -7.05 -89.55
C ARG A 59 68.32 -5.59 -89.49
N LEU A 60 68.54 -4.82 -90.56
CA LEU A 60 68.06 -3.45 -90.65
C LEU A 60 66.53 -3.39 -90.73
N GLN A 61 65.90 -4.34 -91.44
CA GLN A 61 64.44 -4.47 -91.47
C GLN A 61 63.87 -4.80 -90.09
N ASP A 62 64.48 -5.73 -89.36
CA ASP A 62 64.05 -6.07 -87.99
C ASP A 62 64.26 -4.90 -87.02
N ALA A 63 65.38 -4.18 -87.12
CA ALA A 63 65.64 -2.98 -86.33
C ALA A 63 64.64 -1.86 -86.64
N LEU A 64 64.32 -1.65 -87.93
CA LEU A 64 63.29 -0.70 -88.36
C LEU A 64 61.92 -1.09 -87.81
N ASN A 65 61.56 -2.37 -87.85
CA ASN A 65 60.27 -2.85 -87.33
C ASN A 65 60.18 -2.69 -85.80
N ARG A 66 61.27 -2.95 -85.06
CA ARG A 66 61.30 -2.71 -83.61
C ARG A 66 61.15 -1.23 -83.30
N ALA A 67 61.90 -0.35 -83.97
CA ALA A 67 61.80 1.09 -83.79
C ALA A 67 60.39 1.62 -84.10
N ARG A 68 59.69 1.03 -85.09
CA ARG A 68 58.28 1.35 -85.37
C ARG A 68 57.36 0.94 -84.22
N ILE A 69 57.50 -0.29 -83.71
CA ILE A 69 56.70 -0.77 -82.58
C ILE A 69 56.96 0.08 -81.33
N ASP A 70 58.22 0.44 -81.07
CA ASP A 70 58.58 1.29 -79.93
C ASP A 70 57.98 2.70 -80.09
N LEU A 71 58.03 3.28 -81.29
CA LEU A 71 57.37 4.56 -81.59
C LEU A 71 55.85 4.50 -81.42
N ASP A 72 55.20 3.42 -81.87
CA ASP A 72 53.76 3.23 -81.72
C ASP A 72 53.40 3.08 -80.22
N ASN A 73 54.19 2.33 -79.45
CA ASN A 73 54.01 2.20 -78.01
C ASN A 73 54.21 3.53 -77.26
N GLU A 74 55.25 4.30 -77.61
CA GLU A 74 55.46 5.64 -77.04
C GLU A 74 54.31 6.59 -77.42
N SER A 75 53.79 6.49 -78.64
CA SER A 75 52.64 7.29 -79.09
C SER A 75 51.37 6.94 -78.30
N LEU A 76 51.13 5.66 -78.01
CA LEU A 76 50.03 5.21 -77.15
C LEU A 76 50.20 5.72 -75.71
N LEU A 77 51.39 5.59 -75.13
CA LEU A 77 51.66 6.09 -73.78
C LEU A 77 51.51 7.61 -73.69
N HIS A 78 51.94 8.34 -74.72
CA HIS A 78 51.73 9.78 -74.82
C HIS A 78 50.24 10.13 -74.89
N GLN A 79 49.46 9.40 -75.70
CA GLN A 79 48.01 9.60 -75.79
C GLN A 79 47.29 9.29 -74.47
N ASP A 80 47.67 8.22 -73.77
CA ASP A 80 47.10 7.88 -72.46
C ASP A 80 47.43 8.94 -71.40
N ALA A 81 48.66 9.47 -71.40
CA ALA A 81 49.05 10.55 -70.51
C ALA A 81 48.27 11.84 -70.82
N GLU A 82 48.06 12.16 -72.10
CA GLU A 82 47.31 13.32 -72.55
C GLU A 82 45.83 13.23 -72.19
N ASN A 83 45.22 12.05 -72.39
CA ASN A 83 43.85 11.79 -71.93
C ASN A 83 43.72 11.96 -70.41
N ARG A 84 44.70 11.48 -69.64
CA ARG A 84 44.71 11.66 -68.19
C ARG A 84 44.87 13.12 -67.78
N ARG A 85 45.70 13.88 -68.50
CA ARG A 85 45.86 15.33 -68.30
C ARG A 85 44.53 16.04 -68.55
N GLN A 86 43.86 15.74 -69.65
CA GLN A 86 42.56 16.33 -69.99
C GLN A 86 41.48 16.00 -68.95
N MET A 87 41.38 14.73 -68.53
CA MET A 87 40.44 14.32 -67.47
C MET A 87 40.65 15.10 -66.17
N LEU A 88 41.90 15.29 -65.76
CA LEU A 88 42.22 16.06 -64.54
C LEU A 88 41.92 17.55 -64.70
N GLU A 89 42.09 18.12 -65.90
CA GLU A 89 41.72 19.51 -66.18
C GLU A 89 40.21 19.72 -66.15
N GLU A 90 39.44 18.81 -66.73
CA GLU A 90 37.98 18.83 -66.68
C GLU A 90 37.46 18.67 -65.24
N GLU A 91 38.06 17.78 -64.44
CA GLU A 91 37.74 17.62 -63.03
C GLU A 91 38.05 18.89 -62.22
N LEU A 92 39.21 19.50 -62.47
CA LEU A 92 39.62 20.74 -61.79
C LEU A 92 38.68 21.91 -62.14
N GLU A 93 38.28 22.02 -63.40
CA GLU A 93 37.35 23.05 -63.85
C GLU A 93 35.94 22.83 -63.27
N PHE A 94 35.47 21.58 -63.23
CA PHE A 94 34.23 21.24 -62.54
C PHE A 94 34.27 21.61 -61.05
N LEU A 95 35.37 21.28 -60.36
CA LEU A 95 35.50 21.57 -58.93
C LEU A 95 35.54 23.08 -58.65
N LYS A 96 36.21 23.86 -59.52
CA LYS A 96 36.14 25.33 -59.46
C LYS A 96 34.72 25.84 -59.62
N GLN A 97 33.97 25.33 -60.61
CA GLN A 97 32.60 25.76 -60.85
C GLN A 97 31.69 25.45 -59.65
N VAL A 98 31.86 24.28 -59.02
CA VAL A 98 31.14 23.90 -57.80
C VAL A 98 31.50 24.85 -56.66
N HIS A 99 32.78 25.09 -56.39
CA HIS A 99 33.20 26.01 -55.32
C HIS A 99 32.70 27.45 -55.57
N GLU A 100 32.70 27.93 -56.82
CA GLU A 100 32.13 29.24 -57.16
C GLU A 100 30.61 29.27 -56.92
N GLN A 101 29.91 28.17 -57.18
CA GLN A 101 28.49 28.06 -56.87
C GLN A 101 28.25 28.06 -55.35
N GLU A 102 29.00 27.26 -54.59
CA GLU A 102 28.90 27.23 -53.13
C GLU A 102 29.21 28.59 -52.51
N LEU A 103 30.26 29.28 -52.99
CA LEU A 103 30.58 30.64 -52.57
C LEU A 103 29.45 31.62 -52.88
N ARG A 104 28.79 31.48 -54.04
CA ARG A 104 27.64 32.31 -54.42
C ARG A 104 26.44 32.05 -53.53
N GLU A 105 26.16 30.79 -53.18
CA GLU A 105 25.09 30.40 -52.26
C GLU A 105 25.37 30.88 -50.83
N LEU A 106 26.58 30.70 -50.33
CA LEU A 106 27.01 31.21 -49.02
C LEU A 106 26.98 32.74 -48.96
N ALA A 107 27.39 33.43 -50.02
CA ALA A 107 27.29 34.89 -50.12
C ALA A 107 25.82 35.36 -50.12
N ALA A 108 24.93 34.64 -50.80
CA ALA A 108 23.49 34.94 -50.78
C ALA A 108 22.88 34.73 -49.38
N LEU A 109 23.28 33.67 -48.66
CA LEU A 109 22.87 33.45 -47.28
C LEU A 109 23.42 34.52 -46.33
N ALA A 110 24.69 34.91 -46.47
CA ALA A 110 25.30 35.99 -45.69
C ALA A 110 24.61 37.35 -45.94
N TYR A 111 24.20 37.63 -47.19
CA TYR A 111 23.43 38.82 -47.51
C TYR A 111 22.01 38.75 -46.90
N ARG A 112 21.39 37.57 -46.90
CA ARG A 112 20.09 37.35 -46.25
C ARG A 112 20.14 37.61 -44.74
N ASP A 113 21.16 37.13 -44.04
CA ASP A 113 21.26 37.31 -42.58
C ASP A 113 21.64 38.75 -42.16
N THR A 114 22.12 39.58 -43.10
CA THR A 114 22.56 40.96 -42.82
C THR A 114 21.57 42.05 -43.26
N THR A 115 20.42 41.70 -43.84
CA THR A 115 19.38 42.70 -44.17
C THR A 115 18.68 43.24 -42.91
N THR A 116 18.37 44.53 -42.94
CA THR A 116 17.64 45.24 -41.87
C THR A 116 16.28 44.59 -41.57
N GLU A 117 15.63 44.05 -42.60
CA GLU A 117 14.35 43.33 -42.50
C GLU A 117 14.44 42.08 -41.62
N ASN A 118 15.49 41.27 -41.78
CA ASN A 118 15.69 40.10 -40.92
C ASN A 118 15.97 40.50 -39.47
N ARG A 119 16.74 41.57 -39.24
CA ARG A 119 16.95 42.10 -37.88
C ARG A 119 15.65 42.59 -37.25
N GLU A 120 14.74 43.17 -38.03
CA GLU A 120 13.42 43.60 -37.56
C GLU A 120 12.49 42.41 -37.31
N LEU A 121 12.52 41.38 -38.14
CA LEU A 121 11.81 40.12 -37.90
C LEU A 121 12.28 39.45 -36.61
N TRP A 122 13.60 39.29 -36.42
CA TRP A 122 14.13 38.74 -35.16
C TRP A 122 13.78 39.59 -33.94
N LYS A 123 13.79 40.92 -34.06
CA LYS A 123 13.34 41.81 -32.98
C LYS A 123 11.84 41.67 -32.72
N SER A 124 11.02 41.54 -33.76
CA SER A 124 9.57 41.37 -33.66
C SER A 124 9.23 40.02 -33.01
N GLU A 125 9.83 38.94 -33.49
CA GLU A 125 9.68 37.59 -32.94
C GLU A 125 10.15 37.52 -31.49
N MET A 126 11.33 38.06 -31.19
CA MET A 126 11.82 38.14 -29.80
C MET A 126 10.89 38.97 -28.91
N SER A 127 10.37 40.10 -29.41
CA SER A 127 9.39 40.91 -28.68
C SER A 127 8.06 40.18 -28.50
N SER A 128 7.66 39.36 -29.47
CA SER A 128 6.47 38.51 -29.42
C SER A 128 6.61 37.40 -28.38
N SER A 129 7.74 36.67 -28.41
CA SER A 129 8.07 35.66 -27.40
C SER A 129 8.15 36.28 -26.00
N LEU A 130 8.73 37.47 -25.86
CA LEU A 130 8.79 38.17 -24.58
C LEU A 130 7.39 38.53 -24.07
N ARG A 131 6.50 39.04 -24.94
CA ARG A 131 5.10 39.29 -24.59
C ARG A 131 4.37 38.01 -24.20
N GLN A 132 4.59 36.91 -24.91
CA GLN A 132 3.99 35.62 -24.58
C GLN A 132 4.47 35.08 -23.24
N MET A 133 5.77 35.20 -22.93
CA MET A 133 6.32 34.83 -21.63
C MET A 133 5.71 35.69 -20.52
N GLN A 134 5.60 37.01 -20.71
CA GLN A 134 4.93 37.90 -19.76
C GLN A 134 3.49 37.47 -19.52
N GLN A 135 2.73 37.22 -20.59
CA GLN A 135 1.35 36.75 -20.49
C GLN A 135 1.24 35.42 -19.73
N LEU A 136 2.13 34.45 -19.98
CA LEU A 136 2.14 33.19 -19.23
C LEU A 136 2.42 33.40 -17.73
N TYR A 137 3.28 34.36 -17.38
CA TYR A 137 3.51 34.71 -15.97
C TYR A 137 2.30 35.41 -15.36
N ASP A 138 1.66 36.34 -16.09
CA ASP A 138 0.46 37.03 -15.63
C ASP A 138 -0.70 36.04 -15.45
N ASP A 139 -0.94 35.14 -16.40
CA ASP A 139 -1.93 34.07 -16.31
C ASP A 139 -1.68 33.17 -15.11
N LYS A 140 -0.40 32.80 -14.87
CA LYS A 140 -0.03 31.99 -13.69
C LYS A 140 -0.27 32.74 -12.38
N VAL A 141 0.00 34.04 -12.32
CA VAL A 141 -0.28 34.86 -11.12
C VAL A 141 -1.78 34.97 -10.90
N ASP A 142 -2.56 35.18 -11.96
CA ASP A 142 -4.02 35.23 -11.89
C ASP A 142 -4.62 33.89 -11.47
N ASP A 143 -4.09 32.77 -11.96
CA ASP A 143 -4.52 31.44 -11.54
C ASP A 143 -4.19 31.16 -10.08
N MET A 144 -2.97 31.47 -9.63
CA MET A 144 -2.61 31.38 -8.21
C MET A 144 -3.53 32.26 -7.34
N ARG A 145 -3.86 33.47 -7.82
CA ARG A 145 -4.77 34.37 -7.11
C ARG A 145 -6.19 33.80 -7.04
N LYS A 146 -6.74 33.29 -8.16
CA LYS A 146 -8.07 32.65 -8.20
C LYS A 146 -8.11 31.41 -7.32
N GLU A 147 -7.07 30.58 -7.33
CA GLU A 147 -6.97 29.41 -6.48
C GLU A 147 -6.94 29.80 -5.00
N LEU A 148 -6.18 30.84 -4.65
CA LEU A 148 -6.12 31.37 -3.29
C LEU A 148 -7.46 31.97 -2.84
N GLU A 149 -8.12 32.77 -3.69
CA GLU A 149 -9.44 33.34 -3.42
C GLU A 149 -10.50 32.24 -3.27
N SER A 150 -10.49 31.22 -4.13
CA SER A 150 -11.36 30.04 -4.04
C SER A 150 -11.11 29.25 -2.75
N PHE A 151 -9.85 29.00 -2.41
CA PHE A 151 -9.44 28.31 -1.20
C PHE A 151 -9.93 29.04 0.06
N TYR A 152 -9.70 30.36 0.16
CA TYR A 152 -10.17 31.14 1.30
C TYR A 152 -11.69 31.25 1.33
N THR A 153 -12.35 31.40 0.18
CA THR A 153 -13.82 31.41 0.10
C THR A 153 -14.39 30.10 0.61
N MET A 154 -13.85 28.97 0.15
CA MET A 154 -14.24 27.63 0.61
C MET A 154 -13.97 27.46 2.10
N LYS A 155 -12.81 27.89 2.61
CA LYS A 155 -12.49 27.80 4.04
C LYS A 155 -13.41 28.65 4.90
N VAL A 156 -13.75 29.87 4.46
CA VAL A 156 -14.73 30.73 5.15
C VAL A 156 -16.13 30.12 5.11
N GLN A 157 -16.53 29.53 3.99
CA GLN A 157 -17.80 28.81 3.90
C GLN A 157 -17.82 27.60 4.83
N GLU A 158 -16.75 26.81 4.90
CA GLU A 158 -16.59 25.68 5.83
C GLU A 158 -16.67 26.13 7.29
N PHE A 159 -16.02 27.25 7.66
CA PHE A 159 -16.15 27.82 9.00
C PHE A 159 -17.59 28.29 9.28
N ARG A 160 -18.27 28.92 8.32
CA ARG A 160 -19.66 29.35 8.46
C ARG A 160 -20.61 28.16 8.60
N THR A 161 -20.49 27.13 7.76
CA THR A 161 -21.32 25.93 7.82
C THR A 161 -21.00 25.10 9.05
N GLY A 162 -19.73 24.95 9.41
CA GLY A 162 -19.26 24.30 10.64
C GLY A 162 -19.80 25.00 11.89
N ALA A 163 -19.72 26.33 11.96
CA ALA A 163 -20.29 27.11 13.06
C ALA A 163 -21.82 27.02 13.11
N THR A 164 -22.50 27.02 11.96
CA THR A 164 -23.96 26.86 11.89
C THR A 164 -24.38 25.47 12.37
N ARG A 165 -23.67 24.42 11.94
CA ARG A 165 -23.90 23.04 12.36
C ARG A 165 -23.65 22.86 13.86
N GLN A 166 -22.52 23.35 14.36
CA GLN A 166 -22.23 23.30 15.80
C GLN A 166 -23.28 24.08 16.61
N ASN A 167 -23.72 25.26 16.14
CA ASN A 167 -24.77 26.01 16.81
C ASN A 167 -26.09 25.20 16.83
N LEU A 168 -26.46 24.59 15.71
CA LEU A 168 -27.66 23.75 15.61
C LEU A 168 -27.59 22.53 16.54
N ASP A 169 -26.44 21.86 16.62
CA ASP A 169 -26.19 20.75 17.56
C ASP A 169 -26.26 21.23 19.02
N THR A 170 -25.73 22.41 19.35
CA THR A 170 -25.81 22.99 20.70
C THR A 170 -27.24 23.41 21.07
N VAL A 171 -28.03 23.89 20.11
CA VAL A 171 -29.45 24.21 20.32
C VAL A 171 -30.22 22.92 20.57
N HIS A 172 -30.01 21.91 19.74
CA HIS A 172 -30.68 20.62 19.88
C HIS A 172 -30.38 19.97 21.25
N THR A 173 -29.11 19.90 21.65
CA THR A 173 -28.73 19.37 22.98
C THR A 173 -29.27 20.21 24.14
N LYS A 174 -29.39 21.53 23.99
CA LYS A 174 -30.05 22.38 24.99
C LYS A 174 -31.54 22.11 25.08
N GLU A 175 -32.22 21.92 23.95
CA GLU A 175 -33.65 21.56 23.91
C GLU A 175 -33.88 20.20 24.58
N GLU A 176 -33.02 19.21 24.32
CA GLU A 176 -33.06 17.92 25.01
C GLU A 176 -32.81 18.06 26.51
N MET A 177 -31.83 18.87 26.93
CA MET A 177 -31.58 19.19 28.34
C MET A 177 -32.81 19.81 29.02
N VAL A 178 -33.48 20.76 28.36
CA VAL A 178 -34.72 21.39 28.88
C VAL A 178 -35.84 20.36 28.98
N ARG A 179 -36.01 19.52 27.95
CA ARG A 179 -37.01 18.45 27.95
C ARG A 179 -36.77 17.45 29.09
N LEU A 180 -35.53 16.99 29.27
CA LEU A 180 -35.15 16.09 30.36
C LEU A 180 -35.34 16.76 31.73
N ARG A 181 -35.01 18.05 31.87
CA ARG A 181 -35.28 18.81 33.11
C ARG A 181 -36.76 18.93 33.41
N SER A 182 -37.60 19.19 32.40
CA SER A 182 -39.05 19.21 32.57
C SER A 182 -39.57 17.84 33.01
N GLN A 183 -39.16 16.77 32.33
CA GLN A 183 -39.53 15.41 32.70
C GLN A 183 -39.08 15.04 34.12
N TYR A 184 -37.88 15.44 34.51
CA TYR A 184 -37.37 15.25 35.87
C TYR A 184 -38.22 16.01 36.89
N SER A 185 -38.58 17.25 36.62
CA SER A 185 -39.47 18.06 37.47
C SER A 185 -40.86 17.42 37.60
N ASP A 186 -41.44 16.93 36.50
CA ASP A 186 -42.74 16.26 36.50
C ASP A 186 -42.72 14.97 37.33
N ILE A 187 -41.63 14.18 37.22
CA ILE A 187 -41.44 12.96 38.02
C ILE A 187 -41.23 13.30 39.49
N GLN A 188 -40.45 14.34 39.82
CA GLN A 188 -40.29 14.83 41.19
C GLN A 188 -41.62 15.30 41.79
N GLY A 189 -42.45 16.00 41.00
CA GLY A 189 -43.81 16.38 41.39
C GLY A 189 -44.67 15.16 41.71
N LYS A 190 -44.70 14.17 40.82
CA LYS A 190 -45.41 12.89 41.07
C LYS A 190 -44.90 12.15 42.29
N LEU A 191 -43.58 12.17 42.53
CA LEU A 191 -42.99 11.56 43.72
C LEU A 191 -43.49 12.26 44.99
N PHE A 192 -43.49 13.59 45.01
CA PHE A 192 -43.99 14.37 46.13
C PHE A 192 -45.49 14.15 46.37
N GLU A 193 -46.30 14.11 45.31
CA GLU A 193 -47.73 13.78 45.41
C GLU A 193 -47.96 12.38 45.98
N LEU A 194 -47.22 11.37 45.51
CA LEU A 194 -47.31 10.01 46.03
C LEU A 194 -46.81 9.89 47.48
N GLN A 195 -45.76 10.62 47.85
CA GLN A 195 -45.28 10.71 49.23
C GLN A 195 -46.34 11.35 50.13
N SER A 196 -46.92 12.48 49.74
CA SER A 196 -47.99 13.12 50.49
C SER A 196 -49.24 12.23 50.61
N ARG A 197 -49.59 11.50 49.55
CA ARG A 197 -50.68 10.51 49.61
C ARG A 197 -50.36 9.38 50.57
N ASN A 198 -49.11 8.90 50.60
CA ASN A 198 -48.67 7.86 51.53
C ASN A 198 -48.73 8.36 52.98
N ASP A 199 -48.21 9.56 53.24
CA ASP A 199 -48.27 10.18 54.57
C ASP A 199 -49.71 10.38 55.06
N ASN A 200 -50.63 10.79 54.16
CA ASN A 200 -52.05 10.93 54.49
C ASN A 200 -52.70 9.58 54.79
N LEU A 201 -52.44 8.55 53.98
CA LEU A 201 -52.93 7.19 54.24
C LEU A 201 -52.34 6.62 55.55
N GLN A 202 -51.08 6.92 55.85
CA GLN A 202 -50.44 6.51 57.10
C GLN A 202 -51.11 7.18 58.31
N ARG A 203 -51.42 8.48 58.23
CA ARG A 203 -52.21 9.19 59.25
C ARG A 203 -53.61 8.59 59.40
N GLU A 204 -54.30 8.33 58.31
CA GLU A 204 -55.63 7.69 58.34
C GLU A 204 -55.59 6.30 59.00
N ILE A 205 -54.55 5.50 58.70
CA ILE A 205 -54.32 4.22 59.36
C ILE A 205 -54.10 4.40 60.87
N ASP A 206 -53.31 5.38 61.28
CA ASP A 206 -53.00 5.59 62.68
C ASP A 206 -54.20 6.17 63.45
N ASP A 207 -55.00 7.04 62.84
CA ASP A 207 -56.28 7.52 63.39
C ASP A 207 -57.28 6.37 63.55
N LEU A 208 -57.45 5.52 62.53
CA LEU A 208 -58.31 4.33 62.61
C LEU A 208 -57.82 3.33 63.67
N LYS A 209 -56.50 3.17 63.84
CA LYS A 209 -55.95 2.34 64.93
C LYS A 209 -56.25 2.94 66.29
N GLN A 210 -56.14 4.26 66.47
CA GLN A 210 -56.49 4.92 67.72
C GLN A 210 -57.98 4.80 68.02
N GLU A 211 -58.84 5.04 67.03
CA GLU A 211 -60.29 4.86 67.14
C GLU A 211 -60.65 3.41 67.49
N LYS A 212 -60.04 2.43 66.81
CA LYS A 212 -60.21 1.02 67.15
C LYS A 212 -59.80 0.75 68.60
N GLN A 213 -58.65 1.26 69.03
CA GLN A 213 -58.15 1.05 70.39
C GLN A 213 -59.04 1.71 71.44
N THR A 214 -59.61 2.90 71.18
CA THR A 214 -60.59 3.53 72.08
C THR A 214 -61.88 2.73 72.13
N ARG A 215 -62.36 2.23 70.98
CA ARG A 215 -63.54 1.36 70.91
C ARG A 215 -63.34 0.06 71.68
N GLU A 216 -62.16 -0.56 71.57
CA GLU A 216 -61.78 -1.75 72.33
C GLU A 216 -61.77 -1.45 73.84
N ARG A 217 -61.17 -0.34 74.28
CA ARG A 217 -61.22 0.08 75.70
C ARG A 217 -62.64 0.35 76.19
N GLU A 218 -63.47 1.02 75.39
CA GLU A 218 -64.88 1.26 75.72
C GLU A 218 -65.62 -0.07 75.94
N LEU A 219 -65.48 -1.01 75.00
CA LEU A 219 -66.08 -2.34 75.10
C LEU A 219 -65.53 -3.15 76.29
N GLU A 220 -64.24 -3.04 76.58
CA GLU A 220 -63.62 -3.65 77.78
C GLU A 220 -64.26 -3.08 79.06
N THR A 221 -64.40 -1.76 79.18
CA THR A 221 -65.04 -1.14 80.36
C THR A 221 -66.53 -1.47 80.47
N GLU A 222 -67.23 -1.59 79.35
CA GLU A 222 -68.63 -2.04 79.33
C GLU A 222 -68.75 -3.50 79.75
N ASN A 223 -67.84 -4.36 79.28
CA ASN A 223 -67.76 -5.75 79.68
C ASN A 223 -67.45 -5.89 81.18
N GLU A 224 -66.50 -5.12 81.72
CA GLU A 224 -66.20 -5.08 83.15
C GLU A 224 -67.42 -4.65 83.98
N LYS A 225 -68.17 -3.63 83.53
CA LYS A 225 -69.42 -3.20 84.17
C LYS A 225 -70.46 -4.32 84.16
N LEU A 226 -70.67 -4.98 83.01
CA LEU A 226 -71.59 -6.10 82.87
C LEU A 226 -71.18 -7.29 83.76
N ILE A 227 -69.89 -7.62 83.83
CA ILE A 227 -69.37 -8.66 84.74
C ILE A 227 -69.65 -8.29 86.20
N SER A 228 -69.41 -7.03 86.58
CA SER A 228 -69.70 -6.54 87.93
C SER A 228 -71.20 -6.56 88.26
N GLU A 229 -72.05 -6.19 87.31
CA GLU A 229 -73.51 -6.23 87.46
C GLU A 229 -74.00 -7.68 87.60
N VAL A 230 -73.51 -8.59 86.77
CA VAL A 230 -73.79 -10.03 86.88
C VAL A 230 -73.30 -10.58 88.22
N ALA A 231 -72.12 -10.17 88.70
CA ALA A 231 -71.62 -10.57 90.01
C ALA A 231 -72.48 -10.03 91.15
N ALA A 232 -72.92 -8.78 91.08
CA ALA A 232 -73.81 -8.16 92.06
C ALA A 232 -75.18 -8.87 92.10
N LEU A 233 -75.80 -9.11 90.94
CA LEU A 233 -77.06 -9.85 90.84
C LEU A 233 -76.93 -11.29 91.33
N LYS A 234 -75.80 -11.96 91.06
CA LYS A 234 -75.52 -13.30 91.62
C LYS A 234 -75.38 -13.25 93.14
N ALA A 235 -74.68 -12.27 93.69
CA ALA A 235 -74.53 -12.11 95.14
C ALA A 235 -75.86 -11.78 95.83
N GLU A 236 -76.70 -10.96 95.20
CA GLU A 236 -78.07 -10.68 95.65
C GLU A 236 -78.93 -11.96 95.59
N MET A 237 -78.87 -12.71 94.49
CA MET A 237 -79.56 -14.00 94.35
C MET A 237 -79.10 -15.01 95.41
N GLU A 238 -77.80 -15.09 95.69
CA GLU A 238 -77.25 -15.90 96.78
C GLU A 238 -77.69 -15.39 98.16
N SER A 239 -77.81 -14.07 98.36
CA SER A 239 -78.34 -13.49 99.60
C SER A 239 -79.80 -13.88 99.82
N ILE A 240 -80.65 -13.71 98.81
CA ILE A 240 -82.06 -14.11 98.85
C ILE A 240 -82.17 -15.62 99.07
N THR A 241 -81.29 -16.42 98.46
CA THR A 241 -81.26 -17.87 98.68
C THR A 241 -80.88 -18.22 100.12
N ARG A 242 -79.93 -17.49 100.72
CA ARG A 242 -79.59 -17.62 102.14
C ARG A 242 -80.73 -17.15 103.05
N GLU A 243 -81.38 -16.03 102.77
CA GLU A 243 -82.54 -15.56 103.53
C GLU A 243 -83.72 -16.53 103.44
N LEU A 244 -83.95 -17.14 102.27
CA LEU A 244 -84.94 -18.20 102.09
C LEU A 244 -84.54 -19.47 102.84
N GLN A 245 -83.26 -19.82 102.90
CA GLN A 245 -82.73 -20.93 103.69
C GLN A 245 -82.93 -20.66 105.19
N ASP A 246 -82.58 -19.47 105.68
CA ASP A 246 -82.76 -19.07 107.08
C ASP A 246 -84.25 -19.05 107.47
N LEU A 247 -85.13 -18.59 106.56
CA LEU A 247 -86.57 -18.64 106.76
C LEU A 247 -87.10 -20.08 106.73
N LEU A 248 -86.55 -20.95 105.89
CA LEU A 248 -86.88 -22.38 105.87
C LEU A 248 -86.42 -23.04 107.18
N ASP A 249 -85.23 -22.73 107.68
CA ASP A 249 -84.70 -23.25 108.94
C ASP A 249 -85.50 -22.70 110.13
N ALA A 250 -85.91 -21.43 110.11
CA ALA A 250 -86.82 -20.85 111.09
C ALA A 250 -88.21 -21.48 111.03
N LYS A 251 -88.75 -21.74 109.82
CA LYS A 251 -90.01 -22.47 109.62
C LYS A 251 -89.90 -23.90 110.15
N LEU A 252 -88.80 -24.61 109.88
CA LEU A 252 -88.57 -25.97 110.33
C LEU A 252 -88.36 -26.00 111.86
N GLY A 253 -87.69 -24.99 112.42
CA GLY A 253 -87.59 -24.75 113.86
C GLY A 253 -88.94 -24.49 114.52
N LEU A 254 -89.77 -23.63 113.94
CA LEU A 254 -91.15 -23.39 114.40
C LEU A 254 -92.05 -24.61 114.19
N GLU A 255 -91.87 -25.40 113.13
CA GLU A 255 -92.59 -26.66 112.93
C GLU A 255 -92.16 -27.71 113.95
N LEU A 256 -90.88 -27.76 114.34
CA LEU A 256 -90.38 -28.57 115.45
C LEU A 256 -90.88 -28.07 116.81
N GLU A 257 -90.95 -26.76 117.05
CA GLU A 257 -91.54 -26.18 118.27
C GLU A 257 -93.03 -26.41 118.33
N ILE A 258 -93.78 -26.23 117.24
CA ILE A 258 -95.21 -26.56 117.16
C ILE A 258 -95.41 -28.07 117.33
N ALA A 259 -94.54 -28.92 116.78
CA ALA A 259 -94.57 -30.36 117.01
C ALA A 259 -94.23 -30.70 118.47
N ALA A 260 -93.29 -29.98 119.10
CA ALA A 260 -92.95 -30.15 120.51
C ALA A 260 -94.07 -29.64 121.42
N TYR A 261 -94.72 -28.52 121.10
CA TYR A 261 -95.89 -28.00 121.80
C TYR A 261 -97.12 -28.89 121.59
N ARG A 262 -97.32 -29.45 120.39
CA ARG A 262 -98.33 -30.49 120.15
C ARG A 262 -98.01 -31.74 120.97
N LYS A 263 -96.74 -32.17 121.04
CA LYS A 263 -96.32 -33.35 121.83
C LYS A 263 -96.35 -33.12 123.34
N LEU A 264 -96.18 -31.88 123.82
CA LEU A 264 -96.30 -31.51 125.23
C LEU A 264 -97.77 -31.30 125.64
N LEU A 265 -98.64 -30.81 124.74
CA LEU A 265 -100.10 -30.78 124.93
C LEU A 265 -100.74 -32.18 124.78
N GLU A 266 -100.24 -33.03 123.89
CA GLU A 266 -100.66 -34.44 123.73
C GLU A 266 -100.18 -35.33 124.91
N GLY A 267 -99.30 -34.82 125.78
CA GLY A 267 -98.86 -35.51 127.00
C GLY A 267 -99.68 -35.21 128.26
N GLU A 268 -100.50 -34.15 128.26
CA GLU A 268 -101.30 -33.71 129.42
C GLU A 268 -102.83 -33.94 129.24
N GLU A 269 -103.23 -34.67 128.19
CA GLU A 269 -104.57 -35.23 128.01
C GLU A 269 -104.53 -36.73 127.68
N ASP A 270 -104.11 -37.56 128.64
CA ASP A 270 -104.64 -38.93 128.75
C ASP A 270 -106.12 -38.86 129.20
N LYS A 271 -106.98 -38.39 128.29
CA LYS A 271 -108.42 -38.64 128.28
C LYS A 271 -108.85 -38.76 126.82
N ILE A 272 -109.27 -39.98 126.46
CA ILE A 272 -109.96 -40.29 125.20
C ILE A 272 -108.96 -40.25 124.03
N GLY A 273 -108.24 -41.31 123.74
CA GLY A 273 -108.83 -42.60 123.41
C GLY A 273 -108.70 -42.83 121.91
N LEU A 274 -107.95 -43.88 121.62
CA LEU A 274 -108.11 -44.71 120.43
C LEU A 274 -107.73 -44.10 119.08
N ARG A 275 -107.06 -44.98 118.33
CA ARG A 275 -107.05 -45.09 116.87
C ARG A 275 -105.93 -44.28 116.20
N GLN A 276 -104.80 -44.92 115.92
CA GLN A 276 -104.64 -45.91 114.85
C GLN A 276 -105.02 -45.31 113.49
N VAL A 277 -103.98 -45.18 112.68
CA VAL A 277 -103.97 -44.92 111.23
C VAL A 277 -104.26 -43.48 110.81
N VAL A 278 -103.31 -42.94 110.04
CA VAL A 278 -103.39 -42.02 108.88
C VAL A 278 -102.04 -41.27 108.89
N ASP A 279 -100.99 -41.71 108.21
CA ASP A 279 -100.84 -41.96 106.78
C ASP A 279 -100.98 -40.70 105.93
N SER A 280 -100.04 -40.53 105.00
CA SER A 280 -99.91 -39.44 104.02
C SER A 280 -99.23 -38.15 104.51
N MET A 281 -97.93 -38.02 104.24
CA MET A 281 -97.45 -37.19 103.14
C MET A 281 -95.93 -37.00 103.17
N PHE A 282 -95.40 -36.74 101.97
CA PHE A 282 -94.09 -36.19 101.63
C PHE A 282 -92.99 -37.24 101.35
N THR A 283 -92.86 -37.70 100.10
CA THR A 283 -92.30 -37.01 98.93
C THR A 283 -90.80 -36.75 99.09
N THR A 284 -90.04 -37.67 98.48
CA THR A 284 -88.93 -37.44 97.55
C THR A 284 -87.75 -36.58 98.01
N MET A 285 -86.54 -37.10 97.71
CA MET A 285 -85.20 -36.61 98.06
C MET A 285 -84.83 -37.01 99.50
N THR A 286 -83.67 -37.59 99.80
CA THR A 286 -82.32 -37.15 99.49
C THR A 286 -81.32 -38.28 99.84
N THR A 287 -80.05 -38.08 99.48
CA THR A 287 -78.84 -38.87 99.82
C THR A 287 -78.63 -40.10 98.93
N GLY A 288 -77.57 -40.23 98.14
CA GLY A 288 -76.25 -39.60 98.21
C GLY A 288 -75.25 -40.72 98.36
N PHE A 289 -74.52 -41.07 97.30
CA PHE A 289 -73.24 -41.78 97.41
C PHE A 289 -72.44 -41.75 96.09
N SER A 290 -71.21 -41.26 96.21
CA SER A 290 -69.94 -41.71 95.58
C SER A 290 -69.82 -41.96 94.07
N GLY A 291 -68.70 -41.50 93.49
CA GLY A 291 -68.17 -41.96 92.19
C GLY A 291 -67.79 -43.45 92.15
N PRO A 292 -66.91 -43.94 91.23
CA PRO A 292 -65.99 -43.23 90.30
C PRO A 292 -65.94 -43.83 88.86
N GLY A 293 -65.06 -43.30 87.98
CA GLY A 293 -64.34 -44.15 87.01
C GLY A 293 -64.23 -43.75 85.52
N GLY A 294 -63.24 -42.89 85.20
CA GLY A 294 -62.30 -43.00 84.06
C GLY A 294 -62.75 -42.73 82.61
N PRO A 295 -61.82 -42.72 81.61
CA PRO A 295 -60.48 -42.11 81.63
C PRO A 295 -60.06 -41.41 80.30
N GLY A 296 -59.01 -40.58 80.37
CA GLY A 296 -57.86 -40.59 79.44
C GLY A 296 -57.88 -39.72 78.16
N ALA A 297 -57.08 -38.65 78.15
CA ALA A 297 -55.89 -38.49 77.29
C ALA A 297 -55.23 -37.10 77.49
N GLN A 298 -53.90 -37.09 77.47
CA GLN A 298 -52.93 -36.00 77.71
C GLN A 298 -51.98 -35.96 76.48
N PRO A 299 -50.87 -35.19 76.43
CA PRO A 299 -50.57 -33.77 76.66
C PRO A 299 -49.98 -33.13 75.34
N THR A 300 -49.53 -31.87 75.20
CA THR A 300 -48.30 -31.14 75.66
C THR A 300 -48.27 -29.82 74.84
N ALA A 301 -47.62 -28.70 75.14
CA ALA A 301 -46.67 -28.22 76.15
C ALA A 301 -46.47 -26.68 75.97
N THR A 302 -46.41 -25.93 77.10
CA THR A 302 -45.46 -24.84 77.51
C THR A 302 -44.88 -23.85 76.47
N SER A 303 -44.56 -22.57 76.74
CA SER A 303 -44.67 -21.64 77.89
C SER A 303 -43.97 -20.32 77.46
N THR A 304 -44.48 -19.16 77.92
CA THR A 304 -43.79 -18.10 78.71
C THR A 304 -42.36 -17.69 78.26
N SER A 305 -41.89 -16.42 78.13
CA SER A 305 -42.37 -15.07 78.45
C SER A 305 -41.29 -14.02 78.07
N SER A 306 -41.73 -12.77 77.84
CA SER A 306 -41.14 -11.49 78.28
C SER A 306 -39.64 -11.16 78.03
N SER A 307 -39.38 -10.04 77.33
CA SER A 307 -38.84 -8.77 77.91
C SER A 307 -37.98 -7.94 76.92
N SER A 308 -38.50 -6.74 76.59
CA SER A 308 -37.84 -5.42 76.75
C SER A 308 -36.72 -4.89 75.83
N ALA A 309 -36.99 -3.66 75.33
CA ALA A 309 -36.12 -2.46 75.12
C ALA A 309 -34.90 -2.57 74.18
N VAL A 310 -34.78 -1.88 73.03
CA VAL A 310 -34.81 -0.44 72.65
C VAL A 310 -33.50 0.34 72.99
N TYR A 311 -33.00 1.11 71.98
CA TYR A 311 -31.95 2.18 71.94
C TYR A 311 -30.48 1.68 71.95
N GLU A 312 -29.47 2.21 71.23
CA GLU A 312 -29.22 3.52 70.60
C GLU A 312 -28.00 3.51 69.61
N SER A 313 -28.08 4.31 68.53
CA SER A 313 -27.10 5.21 67.85
C SER A 313 -25.56 4.95 67.70
N LYS A 314 -25.13 5.06 66.42
CA LYS A 314 -24.03 5.87 65.80
C LYS A 314 -22.52 5.56 65.93
N TYR A 315 -21.87 5.92 64.81
CA TYR A 315 -20.43 6.17 64.50
C TYR A 315 -19.56 4.93 64.28
N SER A 316 -18.52 4.90 63.45
CA SER A 316 -18.03 5.68 62.31
C SER A 316 -16.73 5.02 61.85
N SER A 317 -16.48 5.03 60.53
CA SER A 317 -15.17 5.12 59.89
C SER A 317 -14.16 3.95 59.93
N SER A 318 -13.57 3.77 58.74
CA SER A 318 -12.12 3.60 58.49
C SER A 318 -11.54 2.18 58.36
N ARG A 319 -11.39 1.80 57.09
CA ARG A 319 -10.09 1.54 56.41
C ARG A 319 -9.32 0.26 56.76
N GLY A 320 -9.08 -0.55 55.72
CA GLY A 320 -7.72 -1.00 55.40
C GLY A 320 -7.52 -2.50 55.14
N GLY A 321 -7.22 -2.83 53.88
CA GLY A 321 -6.31 -3.91 53.39
C GLY A 321 -6.68 -5.37 53.70
N GLY A 322 -6.50 -6.37 52.84
CA GLY A 322 -5.84 -6.51 51.54
C GLY A 322 -5.53 -8.00 51.30
N ALA A 323 -5.41 -8.40 50.02
CA ALA A 323 -5.03 -9.73 49.47
C ALA A 323 -6.07 -10.87 49.67
N VAL A 324 -6.32 -11.79 48.72
CA VAL A 324 -5.38 -12.62 47.95
C VAL A 324 -6.00 -13.13 46.62
N LYS A 325 -5.10 -13.66 45.77
CA LYS A 325 -5.16 -14.12 44.37
C LYS A 325 -6.10 -15.31 44.09
N SER A 326 -6.54 -15.44 42.84
CA SER A 326 -6.52 -16.73 42.11
C SER A 326 -6.51 -16.54 40.58
N SER A 327 -5.87 -17.50 39.93
CA SER A 327 -5.49 -17.61 38.52
C SER A 327 -6.39 -18.61 37.78
N THR A 328 -6.66 -18.39 36.49
CA THR A 328 -6.89 -19.47 35.53
C THR A 328 -6.44 -19.07 34.12
N SER A 329 -5.57 -19.89 33.55
CA SER A 329 -5.14 -19.94 32.15
C SER A 329 -6.08 -20.82 31.32
N ASN A 330 -6.25 -20.54 30.01
CA ASN A 330 -6.28 -21.63 29.02
C ASN A 330 -5.98 -21.17 27.58
N ASN A 331 -5.26 -22.07 26.90
CA ASN A 331 -4.73 -22.05 25.54
C ASN A 331 -5.79 -22.50 24.50
N TYR A 332 -5.65 -22.09 23.24
CA TYR A 332 -5.89 -22.95 22.06
C TYR A 332 -4.99 -22.55 20.88
N ALA A 333 -4.63 -23.59 20.10
CA ALA A 333 -3.50 -23.65 19.18
C ALA A 333 -3.88 -23.49 17.69
N SER A 334 -2.82 -23.30 16.90
CA SER A 334 -2.71 -23.24 15.44
C SER A 334 -2.78 -24.61 14.76
N TYR A 335 -3.32 -24.68 13.52
CA TYR A 335 -2.90 -25.60 12.45
C TYR A 335 -3.24 -25.04 11.04
N GLY A 336 -2.23 -24.96 10.17
CA GLY A 336 -2.17 -25.73 8.90
C GLY A 336 -2.91 -25.25 7.63
N SER A 337 -2.13 -24.62 6.73
CA SER A 337 -2.15 -24.52 5.25
C SER A 337 -2.91 -25.58 4.40
N VAL A 338 -3.49 -25.17 3.24
CA VAL A 338 -3.07 -25.53 1.85
C VAL A 338 -4.02 -24.91 0.79
N GLY A 339 -3.43 -24.19 -0.19
CA GLY A 339 -3.66 -24.40 -1.64
C GLY A 339 -4.71 -23.59 -2.41
N GLY A 340 -4.25 -22.88 -3.46
CA GLY A 340 -4.91 -22.93 -4.78
C GLY A 340 -5.30 -21.60 -5.47
N GLY A 341 -4.40 -21.09 -6.33
CA GLY A 341 -4.70 -20.74 -7.74
C GLY A 341 -5.39 -19.42 -8.11
N GLY A 342 -4.76 -18.67 -9.03
CA GLY A 342 -5.47 -18.01 -10.14
C GLY A 342 -5.20 -16.52 -10.40
N GLY A 343 -4.34 -16.25 -11.39
CA GLY A 343 -4.62 -15.32 -12.51
C GLY A 343 -4.55 -13.80 -12.30
N GLY A 344 -3.70 -13.13 -13.08
CA GLY A 344 -3.82 -11.68 -13.30
C GLY A 344 -2.54 -10.97 -13.74
N ALA A 345 -1.95 -11.37 -14.87
CA ALA A 345 -0.88 -10.62 -15.53
C ALA A 345 -1.48 -9.41 -16.27
N GLY A 346 -1.28 -8.21 -15.73
CA GLY A 346 -1.59 -6.94 -16.39
C GLY A 346 -0.32 -6.30 -16.93
N TYR A 347 -0.05 -6.54 -18.21
CA TYR A 347 0.92 -5.78 -19.01
C TYR A 347 0.38 -4.37 -19.23
N SER A 348 1.14 -3.35 -18.85
CA SER A 348 0.95 -1.99 -19.37
C SER A 348 2.25 -1.52 -20.00
N SER A 349 2.25 -1.61 -21.33
CA SER A 349 3.20 -0.96 -22.22
C SER A 349 2.94 0.54 -22.18
N ALA A 350 3.92 1.34 -21.77
CA ALA A 350 3.93 2.76 -22.04
C ALA A 350 5.17 3.06 -22.90
N THR A 351 4.91 3.28 -24.18
CA THR A 351 5.81 3.95 -25.11
C THR A 351 5.91 5.42 -24.70
N SER A 352 7.13 5.93 -24.48
CA SER A 352 7.36 7.38 -24.43
C SER A 352 8.49 7.75 -25.39
N PHE A 353 8.09 8.38 -26.48
CA PHE A 353 8.97 9.13 -27.37
C PHE A 353 9.44 10.43 -26.68
N GLY A 354 10.66 10.85 -27.00
CA GLY A 354 11.01 12.27 -27.13
C GLY A 354 11.42 12.99 -25.84
N GLY A 355 12.67 13.48 -25.84
CA GLY A 355 13.23 14.28 -24.75
C GLY A 355 12.77 15.74 -24.72
N GLY A 356 13.01 16.37 -23.57
CA GLY A 356 12.81 17.79 -23.31
C GLY A 356 13.14 18.07 -21.84
N TYR A 357 13.95 19.09 -21.59
CA TYR A 357 14.60 19.36 -20.30
C TYR A 357 13.63 19.83 -19.22
N GLY A 358 13.75 19.25 -18.02
CA GLY A 358 13.27 19.81 -16.76
C GLY A 358 11.76 19.76 -16.55
N ASP A 359 11.22 18.61 -16.15
CA ASP A 359 9.83 18.51 -15.75
C ASP A 359 9.66 17.74 -14.43
N THR A 360 8.97 18.34 -13.47
CA THR A 360 8.56 17.67 -12.23
C THR A 360 7.39 16.75 -12.54
N ALA A 361 7.68 15.50 -12.91
CA ALA A 361 6.66 14.49 -13.16
C ALA A 361 5.96 14.09 -11.84
N LEU A 362 4.64 14.33 -11.77
CA LEU A 362 3.77 13.81 -10.72
C LEU A 362 3.12 12.50 -11.18
N ASN A 363 3.46 11.38 -10.54
CA ASN A 363 2.82 10.08 -10.80
C ASN A 363 1.94 9.68 -9.61
N VAL A 364 0.72 9.22 -9.88
CA VAL A 364 -0.25 8.78 -8.86
C VAL A 364 -0.50 7.28 -9.04
N ASN A 365 -0.31 6.50 -7.98
CA ASN A 365 -0.62 5.07 -7.98
C ASN A 365 -1.68 4.79 -6.90
N GLN A 366 -2.75 4.08 -7.26
CA GLN A 366 -3.85 3.71 -6.37
C GLN A 366 -3.88 2.19 -6.24
N VAL A 367 -3.82 1.68 -5.02
CA VAL A 367 -3.87 0.24 -4.75
C VAL A 367 -5.05 -0.04 -3.82
N VAL A 368 -5.94 -0.93 -4.25
CA VAL A 368 -7.09 -1.39 -3.45
C VAL A 368 -6.76 -2.78 -2.90
N LYS A 369 -6.70 -2.92 -1.57
CA LYS A 369 -6.51 -4.20 -0.90
C LYS A 369 -7.29 -4.20 0.42
N GLY A 370 -8.49 -4.80 0.41
CA GLY A 370 -9.46 -4.63 1.51
C GLY A 370 -10.05 -3.22 1.54
N ASP A 371 -11.03 -2.96 2.41
CA ASP A 371 -11.86 -1.74 2.50
C ASP A 371 -11.11 -0.40 2.78
N MET A 372 -9.79 -0.35 2.59
CA MET A 372 -8.95 0.83 2.77
C MET A 372 -8.34 1.26 1.42
N LEU A 373 -8.56 2.50 1.03
CA LEU A 373 -8.01 3.06 -0.21
C LEU A 373 -6.68 3.75 0.11
N ALA A 374 -5.57 3.24 -0.42
CA ALA A 374 -4.27 3.89 -0.33
C ALA A 374 -3.95 4.62 -1.63
N ARG A 375 -3.68 5.94 -1.54
CA ARG A 375 -3.23 6.76 -2.66
C ARG A 375 -1.79 7.20 -2.43
N THR A 376 -0.88 6.76 -3.29
CA THR A 376 0.52 7.19 -3.26
C THR A 376 0.81 8.15 -4.40
N THR A 377 1.46 9.26 -4.07
CA THR A 377 1.91 10.30 -5.01
C THR A 377 3.43 10.34 -5.03
N TYR A 378 4.00 10.57 -6.21
CA TYR A 378 5.43 10.68 -6.41
C TYR A 378 5.77 12.01 -7.10
N GLN A 379 6.71 12.75 -6.56
CA GLN A 379 7.31 13.92 -7.18
C GLN A 379 8.81 13.67 -7.38
N ARG A 380 9.32 13.87 -8.59
CA ARG A 380 10.72 13.61 -8.95
C ARG A 380 11.38 14.87 -9.49
N SER A 381 12.68 15.02 -9.23
CA SER A 381 13.52 16.08 -9.78
C SER A 381 14.94 15.56 -9.99
N ALA A 382 15.62 16.06 -11.01
CA ALA A 382 16.99 15.71 -11.34
C ALA A 382 17.76 16.94 -11.84
N LYS A 383 19.01 17.08 -11.38
CA LYS A 383 19.98 18.08 -11.82
C LYS A 383 21.07 17.36 -12.62
N GLY A 384 20.84 17.26 -13.92
CA GLY A 384 21.73 16.59 -14.85
C GLY A 384 21.18 15.25 -15.34
N PRO A 385 22.06 14.36 -15.85
CA PRO A 385 21.64 13.16 -16.59
C PRO A 385 21.18 12.00 -15.71
N ILE A 386 21.32 12.09 -14.38
CA ILE A 386 20.96 11.02 -13.45
C ILE A 386 19.68 11.38 -12.71
N ALA A 387 18.70 10.48 -12.78
CA ALA A 387 17.43 10.58 -12.09
C ALA A 387 17.16 9.35 -11.21
N ILE A 388 16.33 9.54 -10.18
CA ILE A 388 15.74 8.41 -9.43
C ILE A 388 14.46 8.01 -10.17
N ALA A 389 14.48 6.87 -10.85
CA ALA A 389 13.39 6.36 -11.67
C ALA A 389 12.32 5.61 -10.88
N GLU A 390 12.69 5.01 -9.75
CA GLU A 390 11.76 4.29 -8.88
C GLU A 390 12.36 4.11 -7.49
N SER A 391 11.52 4.10 -6.46
CA SER A 391 11.90 3.63 -5.13
C SER A 391 10.87 2.61 -4.71
N SER A 392 11.33 1.45 -4.23
CA SER A 392 10.43 0.44 -3.69
C SER A 392 9.72 1.01 -2.45
N PRO A 393 8.38 0.93 -2.37
CA PRO A 393 7.61 1.33 -1.18
C PRO A 393 8.05 0.56 0.07
N ASP A 394 8.45 -0.71 -0.10
CA ASP A 394 8.86 -1.61 0.99
C ASP A 394 10.34 -1.42 1.37
N GLY A 395 11.03 -0.45 0.76
CA GLY A 395 12.41 -0.12 1.09
C GLY A 395 13.45 -1.14 0.61
N THR A 396 13.09 -2.03 -0.33
CA THR A 396 13.98 -3.08 -0.82
C THR A 396 15.00 -2.59 -1.85
N TYR A 397 14.62 -1.69 -2.75
CA TYR A 397 15.53 -1.12 -3.75
C TYR A 397 15.22 0.33 -4.09
N ILE A 398 16.21 0.97 -4.71
CA ILE A 398 16.09 2.25 -5.40
C ILE A 398 16.64 2.08 -6.81
N CYS A 399 15.87 2.50 -7.81
CA CYS A 399 16.23 2.42 -9.23
C CYS A 399 16.74 3.78 -9.70
N LEU A 400 17.97 3.80 -10.20
CA LEU A 400 18.62 4.95 -10.80
C LEU A 400 18.60 4.82 -12.31
N GLU A 401 18.37 5.92 -13.01
CA GLU A 401 18.31 5.99 -14.47
C GLU A 401 19.25 7.06 -14.99
N ASN A 402 19.99 6.73 -16.04
CA ASN A 402 20.77 7.69 -16.80
C ASN A 402 19.99 8.12 -18.06
N THR A 403 19.40 9.31 -18.01
CA THR A 403 18.68 9.94 -19.14
C THR A 403 19.62 10.72 -20.07
N GLY A 404 20.91 10.80 -19.73
CA GLY A 404 21.95 11.44 -20.54
C GLY A 404 22.38 10.60 -21.74
N ARG A 405 23.20 11.21 -22.62
CA ARG A 405 23.71 10.59 -23.86
C ARG A 405 25.04 9.84 -23.70
N ARG A 406 25.60 9.80 -22.50
CA ARG A 406 26.91 9.19 -22.20
C ARG A 406 26.82 8.34 -20.93
N GLU A 407 27.77 7.42 -20.74
CA GLU A 407 27.93 6.73 -19.46
C GLU A 407 28.32 7.73 -18.37
N GLU A 408 27.70 7.59 -17.20
CA GLU A 408 27.95 8.41 -16.03
C GLU A 408 28.57 7.57 -14.92
N ASN A 409 29.58 8.13 -14.24
CA ASN A 409 30.25 7.51 -13.10
C ASN A 409 29.68 8.08 -11.79
N LEU A 410 29.04 7.22 -11.02
CA LEU A 410 28.41 7.54 -9.73
C LEU A 410 29.21 6.93 -8.58
N GLY A 411 30.49 6.62 -8.81
CA GLY A 411 31.40 6.07 -7.81
C GLY A 411 31.43 6.92 -6.55
N ASN A 412 31.20 6.29 -5.39
CA ASN A 412 31.17 6.94 -4.07
C ASN A 412 30.07 8.00 -3.89
N TRP A 413 29.08 8.06 -4.77
CA TRP A 413 27.88 8.86 -4.53
C TRP A 413 27.07 8.24 -3.40
N THR A 414 26.20 9.05 -2.80
CA THR A 414 25.43 8.63 -1.62
C THR A 414 23.95 8.77 -1.85
N ILE A 415 23.19 7.85 -1.27
CA ILE A 415 21.73 7.90 -1.20
C ILE A 415 21.36 8.24 0.24
N ARG A 416 20.66 9.36 0.42
CA ARG A 416 20.13 9.82 1.69
C ARG A 416 18.62 9.70 1.66
N ARG A 417 18.02 9.10 2.69
CA ARG A 417 16.58 8.91 2.76
C ARG A 417 16.03 9.41 4.09
N ILE A 418 14.92 10.12 4.05
CA ILE A 418 14.16 10.56 5.22
C ILE A 418 12.81 9.84 5.14
N VAL A 419 12.46 9.09 6.19
CA VAL A 419 11.22 8.30 6.26
C VAL A 419 10.43 8.78 7.47
N ASN A 420 9.22 9.30 7.24
CA ASN A 420 8.34 9.87 8.27
C ASN A 420 9.07 10.88 9.18
N GLY A 421 9.93 11.71 8.59
CA GLY A 421 10.74 12.71 9.31
C GLY A 421 12.06 12.19 9.90
N ASN A 422 12.28 10.88 9.94
CA ASN A 422 13.51 10.29 10.49
C ASN A 422 14.56 10.08 9.39
N SER A 423 15.78 10.57 9.60
CA SER A 423 16.89 10.33 8.68
C SER A 423 17.36 8.88 8.80
N MET A 424 17.32 8.16 7.69
CA MET A 424 17.92 6.83 7.57
C MET A 424 19.44 6.95 7.48
N PRO A 425 20.20 5.87 7.76
CA PRO A 425 21.64 5.86 7.55
C PRO A 425 21.98 6.16 6.08
N VAL A 426 23.16 6.72 5.82
CA VAL A 426 23.57 7.07 4.45
C VAL A 426 24.05 5.82 3.73
N ALA A 427 23.51 5.55 2.56
CA ALA A 427 23.90 4.42 1.72
C ALA A 427 24.93 4.88 0.68
N ASN A 428 26.12 4.28 0.70
CA ASN A 428 27.20 4.63 -0.22
C ASN A 428 27.19 3.68 -1.43
N LEU A 429 27.25 4.25 -2.63
CA LEU A 429 27.41 3.47 -3.86
C LEU A 429 28.87 2.99 -4.00
N PRO A 430 29.10 1.81 -4.62
CA PRO A 430 30.45 1.31 -4.87
C PRO A 430 31.32 2.32 -5.62
N SER A 431 32.64 2.26 -5.41
CA SER A 431 33.59 3.22 -5.99
C SER A 431 33.66 3.18 -7.52
N ASP A 432 33.28 2.08 -8.14
CA ASP A 432 33.30 1.82 -9.58
C ASP A 432 31.90 1.83 -10.22
N PHE A 433 30.88 2.26 -9.46
CA PHE A 433 29.49 2.22 -9.90
C PHE A 433 29.21 3.17 -11.08
N ARG A 434 28.78 2.60 -12.22
CA ARG A 434 28.54 3.30 -13.49
C ARG A 434 27.20 2.93 -14.08
N ILE A 435 26.58 3.88 -14.78
CA ILE A 435 25.32 3.67 -15.48
C ILE A 435 25.47 4.11 -16.95
N ALA A 436 25.31 3.16 -17.87
CA ALA A 436 25.33 3.43 -19.31
C ALA A 436 24.18 4.37 -19.72
N SER A 437 24.34 5.07 -20.85
CA SER A 437 23.30 5.97 -21.39
C SER A 437 21.99 5.20 -21.65
N GLY A 438 20.87 5.74 -21.16
CA GLY A 438 19.54 5.12 -21.27
C GLY A 438 19.30 3.91 -20.37
N ALA A 439 20.28 3.50 -19.55
CA ALA A 439 20.15 2.34 -18.69
C ALA A 439 19.48 2.67 -17.34
N LYS A 440 18.82 1.65 -16.78
CA LYS A 440 18.27 1.64 -15.43
C LYS A 440 18.99 0.60 -14.59
N VAL A 441 19.39 0.97 -13.39
CA VAL A 441 20.12 0.10 -12.46
C VAL A 441 19.47 0.17 -11.09
N LYS A 442 19.16 -0.99 -10.52
CA LYS A 442 18.60 -1.10 -9.18
C LYS A 442 19.71 -1.30 -8.15
N VAL A 443 19.61 -0.49 -7.09
CA VAL A 443 20.43 -0.56 -5.88
C VAL A 443 19.59 -1.23 -4.81
N TYR A 444 19.92 -2.47 -4.47
CA TYR A 444 19.21 -3.30 -3.51
C TYR A 444 19.80 -3.16 -2.10
N ALA A 445 18.92 -3.21 -1.10
CA ALA A 445 19.32 -3.43 0.27
C ALA A 445 19.78 -4.89 0.48
N ARG A 446 20.59 -5.12 1.51
CA ARG A 446 21.14 -6.44 1.84
C ARG A 446 20.04 -7.50 1.98
N GLY A 447 20.21 -8.62 1.28
CA GLY A 447 19.32 -9.78 1.26
C GLY A 447 18.10 -9.62 0.37
N THR A 448 17.96 -8.51 -0.35
CA THR A 448 16.73 -8.21 -1.11
C THR A 448 16.88 -8.30 -2.63
N ARG A 449 18.11 -8.52 -3.14
CA ARG A 449 18.37 -8.68 -4.58
C ARG A 449 17.90 -10.05 -5.08
N PRO A 450 16.93 -10.12 -6.01
CA PRO A 450 16.53 -11.38 -6.64
C PRO A 450 17.67 -12.07 -7.40
N ARG A 451 17.63 -13.41 -7.52
CA ARG A 451 18.65 -14.18 -8.25
C ARG A 451 18.70 -13.88 -9.76
N ASP A 452 17.58 -13.44 -10.32
CA ASP A 452 17.35 -13.09 -11.72
C ASP A 452 17.55 -11.58 -12.00
N SER A 453 18.10 -10.82 -11.05
CA SER A 453 18.40 -9.40 -11.23
C SER A 453 19.41 -9.15 -12.36
N SER A 454 19.38 -7.95 -12.93
CA SER A 454 20.35 -7.55 -13.95
C SER A 454 21.78 -7.66 -13.41
N MET A 455 22.74 -8.02 -14.26
CA MET A 455 24.15 -8.08 -13.87
C MET A 455 24.72 -6.71 -13.46
N TYR A 456 24.08 -5.63 -13.92
CA TYR A 456 24.44 -4.26 -13.55
C TYR A 456 23.82 -3.80 -12.23
N ASP A 457 22.81 -4.51 -11.71
CA ASP A 457 22.23 -4.21 -10.40
C ASP A 457 23.26 -4.47 -9.29
N VAL A 458 23.14 -3.70 -8.22
CA VAL A 458 24.07 -3.75 -7.08
C VAL A 458 23.31 -4.03 -5.79
N GLU A 459 23.95 -4.73 -4.87
CA GLU A 459 23.45 -4.95 -3.52
C GLU A 459 24.40 -4.29 -2.51
N LEU A 460 23.84 -3.50 -1.58
CA LEU A 460 24.62 -2.83 -0.55
C LEU A 460 24.71 -3.71 0.71
N TYR A 461 25.81 -4.44 0.86
CA TYR A 461 26.01 -5.39 1.96
C TYR A 461 26.05 -4.77 3.37
N ASN A 462 26.24 -3.46 3.47
CA ASN A 462 26.26 -2.74 4.74
C ASN A 462 24.93 -2.02 5.05
N TYR A 463 23.88 -2.27 4.27
CA TYR A 463 22.65 -1.50 4.33
C TYR A 463 21.42 -2.42 4.26
N SER A 464 20.73 -2.65 5.38
CA SER A 464 19.68 -3.68 5.50
C SER A 464 18.32 -3.29 4.93
N THR A 465 17.99 -2.01 4.84
CA THR A 465 16.73 -1.51 4.25
C THR A 465 16.80 -0.02 3.97
N PHE A 466 16.17 0.43 2.88
CA PHE A 466 15.94 1.85 2.61
C PHE A 466 14.77 2.46 3.42
N GLY A 467 14.04 1.65 4.18
CA GLY A 467 12.96 2.09 5.06
C GLY A 467 11.62 2.24 4.34
N GLN A 468 10.55 1.95 5.07
CA GLN A 468 9.16 1.99 4.62
C GLN A 468 8.38 3.00 5.46
N GLY A 469 7.48 3.76 4.83
CA GLY A 469 6.70 4.79 5.50
C GLY A 469 5.73 5.51 4.55
N GLU A 470 5.04 6.51 5.09
CA GLU A 470 4.01 7.29 4.40
C GLU A 470 4.59 8.52 3.71
N ASP A 471 5.51 9.24 4.36
CA ASP A 471 6.24 10.37 3.77
C ASP A 471 7.72 10.02 3.65
N ILE A 472 8.16 9.80 2.41
CA ILE A 472 9.51 9.36 2.09
C ILE A 472 10.15 10.37 1.16
N LYS A 473 11.34 10.86 1.54
CA LYS A 473 12.17 11.72 0.69
C LYS A 473 13.50 11.03 0.45
N THR A 474 13.79 10.73 -0.81
CA THR A 474 15.04 10.11 -1.26
C THR A 474 15.85 11.14 -2.03
N TYR A 475 17.11 11.29 -1.66
CA TYR A 475 18.08 12.18 -2.28
C TYR A 475 19.27 11.39 -2.76
N LEU A 476 19.70 11.66 -3.99
CA LEU A 476 20.95 11.18 -4.54
C LEU A 476 21.95 12.35 -4.52
N CYS A 477 23.06 12.17 -3.81
CA CYS A 477 24.09 13.18 -3.63
C CYS A 477 25.40 12.72 -4.30
N ASN A 478 26.09 13.64 -4.97
CA ASN A 478 27.44 13.37 -5.50
C ASN A 478 28.50 13.34 -4.40
N THR A 479 29.76 13.12 -4.78
CA THR A 479 30.90 13.08 -3.85
C THR A 479 31.17 14.39 -3.12
N SER A 480 30.71 15.54 -3.65
CA SER A 480 30.76 16.83 -2.95
C SER A 480 29.55 17.10 -2.05
N GLY A 481 28.61 16.15 -1.93
CA GLY A 481 27.40 16.30 -1.14
C GLY A 481 26.28 17.11 -1.80
N GLU A 482 26.43 17.48 -3.07
CA GLU A 482 25.42 18.20 -3.83
C GLU A 482 24.27 17.25 -4.21
N GLU A 483 23.02 17.67 -4.00
CA GLU A 483 21.83 16.93 -4.40
C GLU A 483 21.65 16.96 -5.91
N ARG A 484 21.80 15.79 -6.54
CA ARG A 484 21.71 15.59 -8.00
C ARG A 484 20.36 15.04 -8.42
N ALA A 485 19.66 14.30 -7.58
CA ALA A 485 18.29 13.88 -7.84
C ALA A 485 17.49 13.72 -6.55
N THR A 486 16.19 13.93 -6.65
CA THR A 486 15.25 13.85 -5.52
C THR A 486 13.99 13.12 -5.95
N GLN A 487 13.49 12.26 -5.06
CA GLN A 487 12.17 11.66 -5.17
C GLN A 487 11.44 11.83 -3.84
N ILE A 488 10.26 12.43 -3.88
CA ILE A 488 9.33 12.56 -2.75
C ILE A 488 8.17 11.62 -3.01
N GLN A 489 7.89 10.74 -2.06
CA GLN A 489 6.78 9.80 -2.08
C GLN A 489 5.88 10.11 -0.88
N LYS A 490 4.59 10.35 -1.14
CA LYS A 490 3.57 10.55 -0.11
C LYS A 490 2.42 9.59 -0.30
N THR A 491 2.17 8.74 0.70
CA THR A 491 1.03 7.83 0.75
C THR A 491 0.00 8.35 1.73
N VAL A 492 -1.25 8.45 1.29
CA VAL A 492 -2.41 8.79 2.12
C VAL A 492 -3.33 7.59 2.17
N TYR A 493 -3.68 7.15 3.37
CA TYR A 493 -4.70 6.13 3.63
C TYR A 493 -6.03 6.82 3.90
N SER A 494 -7.09 6.43 3.18
CA SER A 494 -8.46 6.94 3.33
C SER A 494 -9.45 5.83 3.57
#